data_AF-A0A3S3LIA1-F1
#
_entry.id   AF-A0A3S3LIA1-F1
#
_cell.length_a   1.000
_cell.length_b   1.000
_cell.length_c   1.000
_cell.angle_alpha   90.00
_cell.angle_beta   90.00
_cell.angle_gamma   90.00
#
_symmetry.space_group_name_H-M   'P 1'
#
loop_
_entity.id
_entity.type
_entity.pdbx_description
1 polymer ?
#
loop_
_entity_poly.entity_id
_entity_poly.type
_entity_poly.pdbx_seq_one_letter_code
_entity_poly.pdbx_strand_id
1 'polypeptide(L)' 'MATKTIKTAKLLSVIVIAAGIAGCGTVKEKTAPCRRPANLTSYAADPRQECGRMASINGDPSAAFAAIDAMLAE' A
#
# COMPACT_ATOMS: atom_id res chain seq x y z
N MET A 1 -3.37 33.92 34.87
CA MET A 1 -2.62 32.69 34.47
C MET A 1 -3.52 31.64 33.82
N ALA A 2 -4.68 31.30 34.43
CA ALA A 2 -5.61 30.28 33.94
C ALA A 2 -6.11 30.45 32.48
N THR A 3 -6.37 31.67 32.02
CA THR A 3 -6.87 31.94 30.66
C THR A 3 -5.86 31.61 29.57
N LYS A 4 -4.56 31.76 29.83
CA LYS A 4 -3.48 31.38 28.91
C LYS A 4 -3.41 29.87 28.78
N THR A 5 -3.52 29.17 29.92
CA THR A 5 -3.50 27.70 30.00
C THR A 5 -4.70 27.06 29.31
N ILE A 6 -5.88 27.67 29.44
CA ILE A 6 -7.12 27.22 28.77
C ILE A 6 -7.00 27.40 27.24
N LYS A 7 -6.43 28.52 26.76
CA LYS A 7 -6.21 28.75 25.33
C LYS A 7 -5.22 27.75 24.74
N THR A 8 -4.11 27.47 25.42
CA THR A 8 -3.13 26.47 24.96
C THR A 8 -3.69 25.06 24.96
N ALA A 9 -4.47 24.67 25.98
CA ALA A 9 -5.12 23.36 26.03
C ALA A 9 -6.13 23.18 24.88
N LYS A 10 -6.92 24.22 24.58
CA LYS A 10 -7.88 24.21 23.48
C LYS A 10 -7.19 24.10 22.12
N LEU A 11 -6.08 24.81 21.92
CA LEU A 11 -5.28 24.72 20.70
C LEU A 11 -4.67 23.33 20.52
N LEU A 12 -4.10 22.75 21.58
CA LEU A 12 -3.55 21.39 21.57
C LEU A 12 -4.60 20.35 21.22
N SER A 13 -5.80 20.45 21.81
CA SER A 13 -6.91 19.55 21.49
C SER A 13 -7.30 19.60 20.01
N VAL A 14 -7.38 20.80 19.42
CA VAL A 14 -7.68 20.95 17.98
C VAL A 14 -6.59 20.31 17.12
N ILE A 15 -5.31 20.47 17.48
CA ILE A 15 -4.18 19.88 16.74
C ILE A 15 -4.23 18.35 16.79
N VAL A 16 -4.50 17.77 17.97
CA VAL A 16 -4.60 16.30 18.14
C VAL A 16 -5.75 15.74 17.31
N ILE A 17 -6.91 16.41 17.32
CA ILE A 17 -8.07 15.99 16.52
C ILE A 17 -7.74 16.06 15.03
N ALA A 18 -7.13 17.16 14.57
CA ALA A 18 -6.74 17.35 13.17
C ALA A 18 -5.72 16.30 12.69
N ALA A 19 -4.74 15.94 13.54
CA ALA A 19 -3.78 14.88 13.23
C ALA A 19 -4.44 13.50 13.18
N GLY A 20 -5.39 13.22 14.08
CA GLY A 20 -6.11 11.95 14.12
C GLY A 20 -7.00 11.71 12.89
N ILE A 21 -7.69 12.74 12.40
CA ILE A 21 -8.50 12.64 11.17
C ILE A 21 -7.64 12.59 9.91
N ALA A 22 -6.48 13.25 9.88
CA ALA A 22 -5.53 13.18 8.75
C ALA A 22 -4.84 11.81 8.64
N GLY A 23 -4.75 11.04 9.74
CA GLY A 23 -4.20 9.68 9.75
C GLY A 23 -5.19 8.58 9.33
N CYS A 24 -6.46 8.92 9.10
CA CYS A 24 -7.42 7.97 8.53
C CYS A 24 -7.14 7.88 7.03
N GLY A 25 -6.34 6.88 6.65
CA GLY A 25 -5.77 6.72 5.32
C GLY A 25 -6.75 7.01 4.19
N THR A 26 -6.24 7.64 3.14
CA THR A 26 -6.99 8.03 1.93
C THR A 26 -7.74 6.84 1.36
N VAL A 27 -8.80 7.06 0.57
CA VAL A 27 -9.56 5.96 -0.07
C VAL A 27 -8.63 4.98 -0.78
N LYS A 28 -7.54 5.48 -1.39
CA LYS A 28 -6.47 4.70 -2.01
C LYS A 28 -5.82 3.67 -1.08
N GLU A 29 -5.67 3.98 0.20
CA GLU A 29 -5.09 3.08 1.22
C GLU A 29 -6.11 2.09 1.79
N LYS A 30 -7.43 2.36 1.67
CA LYS A 30 -8.50 1.45 2.11
C LYS A 30 -9.06 0.54 1.02
N THR A 31 -8.96 0.93 -0.26
CA THR A 31 -9.45 0.13 -1.40
C THR A 31 -8.33 -0.59 -2.14
N ALA A 32 -7.07 -0.31 -1.84
CA ALA A 32 -5.99 -1.20 -2.25
C ALA A 32 -6.21 -2.58 -1.59
N PRO A 33 -6.13 -3.69 -2.34
CA PRO A 33 -6.27 -5.03 -1.78
C PRO A 33 -5.32 -5.15 -0.59
N CYS A 34 -5.76 -5.79 0.49
CA CYS A 34 -5.14 -5.87 1.82
C CYS A 34 -3.70 -6.44 1.89
N ARG A 35 -2.94 -6.44 0.79
CA ARG A 35 -1.49 -6.54 0.78
C ARG A 35 -0.92 -5.20 1.23
N ARG A 36 -0.83 -4.99 2.55
CA ARG A 36 0.24 -4.12 3.07
C ARG A 36 1.54 -4.73 2.57
N PRO A 37 2.25 -4.11 1.61
CA PRO A 37 3.48 -4.67 1.14
C PRO A 37 4.44 -4.69 2.32
N ALA A 38 5.16 -5.80 2.54
CA ALA A 38 6.07 -5.93 3.68
C ALA A 38 7.16 -4.83 3.69
N ASN A 39 7.36 -4.14 2.56
CA ASN A 39 8.35 -3.10 2.39
C ASN A 39 7.79 -1.87 1.65
N LEU A 40 8.18 -0.67 2.12
CA LEU A 40 7.72 0.63 1.61
C LEU A 40 8.06 0.85 0.13
N THR A 41 9.06 0.13 -0.39
CA THR A 41 9.48 0.16 -1.80
C THR A 41 8.37 -0.22 -2.77
N SER A 42 7.36 -0.95 -2.32
CA SER A 42 6.23 -1.36 -3.16
C SER A 42 5.25 -0.21 -3.46
N TYR A 43 5.40 0.93 -2.78
CA TYR A 43 4.70 2.17 -3.09
C TYR A 43 5.55 3.13 -3.95
N ALA A 44 6.82 2.81 -4.19
CA ALA A 44 7.65 3.58 -5.10
C ALA A 44 7.03 3.53 -6.51
N ALA A 45 7.21 4.62 -7.26
CA ALA A 45 6.86 4.61 -8.67
C ALA A 45 7.61 3.44 -9.34
N ASP A 46 6.87 2.61 -10.08
CA ASP A 46 7.50 1.54 -10.86
C ASP A 46 8.42 2.21 -11.89
N PRO A 47 9.74 1.97 -11.85
CA PRO A 47 10.67 2.55 -12.82
C PRO A 47 10.49 1.94 -14.22
N ARG A 48 9.74 0.84 -14.33
CA ARG A 48 9.39 0.24 -15.61
C ARG A 48 8.38 1.13 -16.31
N GLN A 49 8.55 1.25 -17.63
CA GLN A 49 7.54 1.87 -18.47
C GLN A 49 6.21 1.14 -18.34
N GLU A 50 5.12 1.84 -18.63
CA GLU A 50 3.77 1.31 -18.60
C GLU A 50 3.74 -0.10 -19.20
N CYS A 51 3.47 -1.09 -18.35
CA CYS A 51 3.43 -2.49 -18.74
C CYS A 51 2.42 -2.59 -19.87
N GLY A 52 2.90 -2.86 -21.08
CA GLY A 52 2.08 -2.94 -22.28
C GLY A 52 0.92 -3.93 -22.11
N ARG A 53 0.05 -4.02 -23.12
CA ARG A 53 -1.17 -4.83 -23.05
C ARG A 53 -0.89 -6.22 -22.44
N MET A 54 -1.71 -6.60 -21.46
CA MET A 54 -1.62 -7.92 -20.83
C MET A 54 -1.56 -9.02 -21.90
N ALA A 55 -0.60 -9.94 -21.74
CA ALA A 55 -0.42 -11.10 -22.59
C ALA A 55 -0.58 -12.37 -21.77
N SER A 56 -1.10 -13.43 -22.40
CA SER A 56 -1.11 -14.76 -21.78
C SER A 56 0.32 -15.32 -21.78
N ILE A 57 0.87 -15.60 -20.60
CA ILE A 57 2.25 -16.10 -20.44
C ILE A 57 2.30 -17.65 -20.43
N ASN A 58 1.17 -18.33 -20.24
CA ASN A 58 1.07 -19.79 -20.23
C ASN A 58 -0.05 -20.24 -21.19
N GLY A 59 0.19 -20.09 -22.49
CA GLY A 59 -0.80 -20.45 -23.52
C GLY A 59 -1.12 -21.95 -23.56
N ASP A 60 -0.16 -22.78 -23.15
CA ASP A 60 -0.34 -24.21 -22.92
C ASP A 60 -0.16 -24.52 -21.42
N PRO A 61 -1.24 -24.79 -20.69
CA PRO A 61 -1.18 -25.14 -19.28
C PRO A 61 -0.35 -26.40 -19.01
N SER A 62 -0.36 -27.37 -19.93
CA SER A 62 0.32 -28.66 -19.72
C SER A 62 1.84 -28.50 -19.72
N ALA A 63 2.38 -27.75 -20.69
CA ALA A 63 3.79 -27.40 -20.74
C ALA A 63 4.21 -26.57 -19.52
N ALA A 64 3.37 -25.66 -19.05
CA ALA A 64 3.66 -24.83 -17.88
C ALA A 64 3.76 -25.69 -16.60
N PHE A 65 2.86 -26.65 -16.39
CA PHE A 65 2.93 -27.55 -15.24
C PHE A 65 4.14 -28.49 -15.32
N ALA A 66 4.44 -29.05 -16.49
CA ALA A 66 5.62 -29.88 -16.67
C ALA A 66 6.93 -29.13 -16.33
N ALA A 67 7.03 -27.84 -16.68
CA ALA A 67 8.19 -27.02 -16.32
C ALA A 67 8.31 -26.78 -14.80
N ILE A 68 7.18 -26.63 -14.10
CA ILE A 68 7.17 -26.51 -12.63
C ILE A 68 7.64 -27.81 -11.98
N ASP A 69 7.13 -28.94 -12.44
CA ASP A 69 7.53 -30.26 -11.92
C ASP A 69 9.03 -30.51 -12.12
N ALA A 70 9.59 -30.09 -13.26
CA ALA A 70 11.03 -30.19 -13.53
C ALA A 70 11.88 -29.37 -12.55
N MET A 71 11.47 -28.14 -12.20
CA MET A 71 12.19 -27.30 -11.23
C MET A 71 12.15 -27.85 -9.80
N LEU A 72 11.14 -28.65 -9.46
CA LEU A 72 11.02 -29.28 -8.14
C LEU A 72 11.85 -30.58 -8.02
N ALA A 73 12.30 -31.12 -9.15
CA ALA A 73 13.10 -32.34 -9.21
C ALA A 73 14.62 -32.09 -9.12
N GLU A 74 15.05 -30.83 -9.17
CA GLU A 74 16.44 -30.36 -8.92
C GLU A 74 16.68 -30.06 -7.43
#